data_AF-A0A7C7V2Z1-F1
#
_entry.id   AF-A0A7C7V2Z1-F1
#
_cell.length_a   1.000
_cell.length_b   1.000
_cell.length_c   1.000
_cell.angle_alpha   90.00
_cell.angle_beta   90.00
_cell.angle_gamma   90.00
#
_symmetry.space_group_name_H-M   'P 1'
#
loop_
_entity.id
_entity.type
_entity.pdbx_description
1 polymer ?
#
loop_
_entity_poly.entity_id
_entity_poly.type
_entity_poly.pdbx_seq_one_letter_code
_entity_poly.pdbx_strand_id
1 'polypeptide(L)'
;MLEGVGRVKEVWEVAFAPVGGKREREALEVLKKNADSITDVVKKFEILITTFFMEHDFKKTEILGSELSALETEADRGRRKFMRILHEGAFLPAFRGDLARLADRLDRIADTTEGAARAVLQRKKLMGALRKAWRKSPKLKEFIFTLVKMAELTTKTVQALRDSVEMLIIDIDRALEKTKDVNKLEHEIDETEQGIFREMYEFERHLDPLSVVQLSDILHRFENISDRAEDASDLIEIIAYTFRA
;
A
#
# COMPACT_ATOMS: atom_id res chain seq x y z
N MET A 1 15.64 28.29 43.85
CA MET A 1 14.37 27.67 43.44
C MET A 1 14.49 27.28 41.98
N LEU A 2 13.92 26.13 41.61
CA LEU A 2 13.60 25.74 40.23
C LEU A 2 12.19 26.32 39.90
N GLU A 3 11.63 26.29 38.68
CA GLU A 3 12.08 25.86 37.34
C GLU A 3 12.21 27.11 36.42
N GLY A 4 12.65 27.06 35.15
CA GLY A 4 12.96 25.90 34.30
C GLY A 4 11.90 25.57 33.24
N VAL A 5 11.32 26.55 32.51
CA VAL A 5 10.57 26.29 31.26
C VAL A 5 10.97 27.29 30.17
N GLY A 6 12.03 26.95 29.44
CA GLY A 6 12.26 27.54 28.13
C GLY A 6 11.15 27.10 27.18
N ARG A 7 10.35 28.04 26.69
CA ARG A 7 9.25 27.73 25.76
C ARG A 7 9.85 27.47 24.37
N VAL A 8 10.29 26.23 24.13
CA VAL A 8 10.72 25.78 22.80
C VAL A 8 9.54 25.95 21.86
N LYS A 9 9.63 26.95 20.97
CA LYS A 9 8.82 26.94 19.75
C LYS A 9 9.42 25.86 18.88
N GLU A 10 8.71 24.76 18.70
CA GLU A 10 8.91 23.90 17.53
C GLU A 10 8.58 24.75 16.30
N VAL A 11 9.62 25.32 15.70
CA VAL A 11 9.53 25.90 14.37
C VAL A 11 9.56 24.72 13.40
N TRP A 12 8.37 24.30 12.99
CA TRP A 12 8.22 23.46 11.81
C TRP A 12 8.65 24.30 10.61
N GLU A 13 9.93 24.22 10.23
CA GLU A 13 10.39 24.62 8.90
C GLU A 13 9.84 23.60 7.90
N VAL A 14 8.57 23.80 7.54
CA VAL A 14 7.90 23.07 6.46
C VAL A 14 8.64 23.45 5.17
N ALA A 15 9.16 22.47 4.42
CA ALA A 15 9.90 22.70 3.17
C ALA A 15 9.12 23.57 2.14
N PHE A 16 7.79 23.62 2.27
CA PHE A 16 6.92 24.51 1.53
C PHE A 16 6.91 25.95 2.12
N ALA A 17 7.88 26.78 1.74
CA ALA A 17 7.96 28.17 2.19
C ALA A 17 6.68 29.05 2.05
N PRO A 18 5.75 28.84 1.08
CA PRO A 18 4.50 29.60 1.01
C PRO A 18 3.28 28.91 1.66
N VAL A 19 3.41 27.69 2.20
CA VAL A 19 2.28 26.85 2.66
C VAL A 19 2.21 26.84 4.20
N GLY A 20 1.95 28.03 4.77
CA GLY A 20 1.93 28.24 6.23
C GLY A 20 0.54 28.38 6.87
N GLY A 21 -0.55 28.37 6.09
CA GLY A 21 -1.89 28.63 6.61
C GLY A 21 -2.45 27.50 7.48
N LYS A 22 -3.62 27.75 8.10
CA LYS A 22 -4.30 26.76 8.97
C LYS A 22 -4.89 25.60 8.14
N ARG A 23 -5.46 25.92 6.98
CA ARG A 23 -6.15 24.93 6.12
C ARG A 23 -5.17 23.99 5.42
N GLU A 24 -4.02 24.51 5.02
CA GLU A 24 -2.97 23.74 4.37
C GLU A 24 -2.33 22.76 5.36
N ARG A 25 -2.04 23.20 6.58
CA ARG A 25 -1.60 22.29 7.65
C ARG A 25 -2.65 21.23 8.00
N GLU A 26 -3.94 21.58 8.03
CA GLU A 26 -5.00 20.56 8.18
C GLU A 26 -5.02 19.58 6.98
N ALA A 27 -4.83 20.07 5.76
CA ALA A 27 -4.80 19.22 4.56
C ALA A 27 -3.63 18.23 4.60
N LEU A 28 -2.41 18.69 4.88
CA LEU A 28 -1.22 17.84 4.94
C LEU A 28 -1.32 16.78 6.05
N GLU A 29 -1.87 17.15 7.21
CA GLU A 29 -2.15 16.22 8.31
C GLU A 29 -3.20 15.16 7.94
N VAL A 30 -4.22 15.52 7.14
CA VAL A 30 -5.21 14.56 6.62
C VAL A 30 -4.61 13.65 5.55
N LEU A 31 -3.73 14.17 4.68
CA LEU A 31 -3.01 13.39 3.67
C LEU A 31 -2.10 12.34 4.32
N LYS A 32 -1.32 12.75 5.34
CA LYS A 32 -0.48 11.85 6.14
C LYS A 32 -1.30 10.72 6.77
N LYS A 33 -2.42 11.05 7.41
CA LYS A 33 -3.33 10.06 8.02
C LYS A 33 -4.01 9.14 7.01
N ASN A 34 -4.29 9.62 5.81
CA ASN A 34 -4.77 8.77 4.72
C ASN A 34 -3.68 7.76 4.31
N ALA A 35 -2.42 8.19 4.12
CA ALA A 35 -1.30 7.29 3.85
C ALA A 35 -1.04 6.27 4.99
N ASP A 36 -1.14 6.68 6.26
CA ASP A 36 -1.09 5.77 7.41
C ASP A 36 -2.21 4.71 7.32
N SER A 37 -3.44 5.14 7.02
CA SER A 37 -4.62 4.26 6.92
C SER A 37 -4.52 3.26 5.78
N ILE A 38 -4.04 3.70 4.60
CA ILE A 38 -3.74 2.83 3.44
C ILE A 38 -2.67 1.78 3.81
N THR A 39 -1.64 2.20 4.55
CA THR A 39 -0.60 1.27 5.03
C THR A 39 -1.20 0.19 5.94
N ASP A 40 -2.19 0.53 6.78
CA ASP A 40 -2.86 -0.44 7.64
C ASP A 40 -3.80 -1.40 6.87
N VAL A 41 -4.41 -0.97 5.75
CA VAL A 41 -5.11 -1.87 4.81
C VAL A 41 -4.16 -2.92 4.25
N VAL A 42 -2.95 -2.52 3.83
CA VAL A 42 -1.95 -3.43 3.22
C VAL A 42 -1.34 -4.37 4.28
N LYS A 43 -1.03 -3.88 5.49
CA LYS A 43 -0.65 -4.76 6.61
C LYS A 43 -1.75 -5.79 6.94
N LYS A 44 -3.03 -5.40 6.88
CA LYS A 44 -4.15 -6.33 7.09
C LYS A 44 -4.20 -7.40 6.00
N PHE A 45 -3.88 -7.03 4.76
CA PHE A 45 -3.76 -7.96 3.64
C PHE A 45 -2.64 -8.98 3.82
N GLU A 46 -1.45 -8.56 4.27
CA GLU A 46 -0.34 -9.47 4.58
C GLU A 46 -0.72 -10.54 5.64
N ILE A 47 -1.44 -10.13 6.69
CA ILE A 47 -1.96 -11.04 7.72
C ILE A 47 -3.02 -11.98 7.14
N LEU A 48 -3.88 -11.50 6.22
CA LEU A 48 -4.89 -12.29 5.50
C LEU A 48 -4.23 -13.36 4.62
N ILE A 49 -3.22 -12.98 3.83
CA ILE A 49 -2.44 -13.89 2.97
C ILE A 49 -1.75 -14.96 3.83
N THR A 50 -1.04 -14.57 4.88
CA THR A 50 -0.39 -15.49 5.82
C THR A 50 -1.40 -16.48 6.43
N THR A 51 -2.56 -15.98 6.87
CA THR A 51 -3.63 -16.81 7.45
C THR A 51 -4.21 -17.81 6.44
N PHE A 52 -4.44 -17.39 5.19
CA PHE A 52 -5.00 -18.25 4.16
C PHE A 52 -4.01 -19.33 3.70
N PHE A 53 -2.79 -18.92 3.36
CA PHE A 53 -1.80 -19.78 2.71
C PHE A 53 -0.98 -20.64 3.70
N MET A 54 -0.68 -20.15 4.91
CA MET A 54 0.11 -20.89 5.91
C MET A 54 -0.74 -21.53 7.00
N GLU A 55 -1.67 -20.81 7.62
CA GLU A 55 -2.49 -21.36 8.73
C GLU A 55 -3.63 -22.24 8.22
N HIS A 56 -4.11 -21.99 7.00
CA HIS A 56 -5.29 -22.62 6.39
C HIS A 56 -6.58 -22.43 7.21
N ASP A 57 -6.74 -21.28 7.89
CA ASP A 57 -7.99 -20.92 8.56
C ASP A 57 -8.82 -19.96 7.71
N PHE A 58 -9.74 -20.53 6.92
CA PHE A 58 -10.64 -19.75 6.08
C PHE A 58 -11.58 -18.85 6.89
N LYS A 59 -12.02 -19.26 8.08
CA LYS A 59 -12.94 -18.44 8.90
C LYS A 59 -12.24 -17.19 9.43
N LYS A 60 -11.01 -17.36 9.93
CA LYS A 60 -10.15 -16.23 10.33
C LYS A 60 -9.82 -15.35 9.12
N THR A 61 -9.60 -15.93 7.95
CA THR A 61 -9.41 -15.16 6.69
C THR A 61 -10.65 -14.32 6.34
N GLU A 62 -11.87 -14.87 6.46
CA GLU A 62 -13.12 -14.13 6.22
C GLU A 62 -13.30 -12.93 7.18
N ILE A 63 -12.94 -13.11 8.45
CA ILE A 63 -12.93 -12.02 9.46
C ILE A 63 -11.91 -10.95 9.06
N LEU A 64 -10.67 -11.34 8.74
CA LEU A 64 -9.63 -10.40 8.32
C LEU A 64 -10.00 -9.61 7.06
N GLY A 65 -10.68 -10.24 6.09
CA GLY A 65 -11.18 -9.53 4.90
C GLY A 65 -12.31 -8.54 5.22
N SER A 66 -13.15 -8.84 6.21
CA SER A 66 -14.17 -7.91 6.70
C SER A 66 -13.56 -6.71 7.41
N GLU A 67 -12.51 -6.94 8.22
CA GLU A 67 -11.72 -5.88 8.86
C GLU A 67 -10.97 -5.02 7.83
N LEU A 68 -10.42 -5.63 6.78
CA LEU A 68 -9.72 -4.94 5.69
C LEU A 68 -10.66 -4.00 4.93
N SER A 69 -11.86 -4.48 4.58
CA SER A 69 -12.90 -3.66 3.94
C SER A 69 -13.31 -2.46 4.82
N ALA A 70 -13.40 -2.65 6.14
CA ALA A 70 -13.66 -1.56 7.06
C ALA A 70 -12.52 -0.51 7.13
N LEU A 71 -11.26 -0.94 6.96
CA LEU A 71 -10.09 -0.05 6.91
C LEU A 71 -10.03 0.73 5.59
N GLU A 72 -10.31 0.09 4.45
CA GLU A 72 -10.44 0.75 3.13
C GLU A 72 -11.46 1.89 3.22
N THR A 73 -12.65 1.60 3.74
CA THR A 73 -13.74 2.58 3.82
C THR A 73 -13.39 3.78 4.71
N GLU A 74 -12.50 3.62 5.69
CA GLU A 74 -11.95 4.73 6.48
C GLU A 74 -10.86 5.50 5.73
N ALA A 75 -9.99 4.82 4.97
CA ALA A 75 -9.01 5.46 4.10
C ALA A 75 -9.69 6.37 3.05
N ASP A 76 -10.75 5.89 2.39
CA ASP A 76 -11.57 6.65 1.42
C ASP A 76 -12.28 7.86 2.07
N ARG A 77 -12.73 7.75 3.34
CA ARG A 77 -13.17 8.94 4.11
C ARG A 77 -12.05 9.96 4.27
N GLY A 78 -10.81 9.50 4.52
CA GLY A 78 -9.60 10.31 4.53
C GLY A 78 -9.40 11.07 3.21
N ARG A 79 -9.39 10.37 2.06
CA ARG A 79 -9.31 10.98 0.72
C ARG A 79 -10.41 12.03 0.53
N ARG A 80 -11.68 11.69 0.78
CA ARG A 80 -12.80 12.63 0.62
C ARG A 80 -12.69 13.86 1.53
N LYS A 81 -12.16 13.71 2.75
CA LYS A 81 -11.87 14.85 3.63
C LYS A 81 -10.78 15.74 3.02
N PHE A 82 -9.70 15.17 2.53
CA PHE A 82 -8.61 15.91 1.89
C PHE A 82 -9.10 16.70 0.66
N MET A 83 -9.82 16.04 -0.26
CA MET A 83 -10.42 16.67 -1.44
C MET A 83 -11.31 17.86 -1.08
N ARG A 84 -12.13 17.74 -0.02
CA ARG A 84 -12.95 18.86 0.48
C ARG A 84 -12.11 20.06 0.92
N ILE A 85 -11.02 19.83 1.64
CA ILE A 85 -10.13 20.90 2.13
C ILE A 85 -9.44 21.62 0.95
N LEU A 86 -9.06 20.88 -0.11
CA LEU A 86 -8.57 21.48 -1.37
C LEU A 86 -9.64 22.36 -2.04
N HIS A 87 -10.89 21.88 -2.13
CA HIS A 87 -12.02 22.66 -2.68
C HIS A 87 -12.34 23.91 -1.85
N GLU A 88 -12.23 23.85 -0.52
CA GLU A 88 -12.38 25.00 0.38
C GLU A 88 -11.23 26.03 0.27
N GLY A 89 -10.24 25.75 -0.57
CA GLY A 89 -9.22 26.72 -0.96
C GLY A 89 -7.89 26.58 -0.23
N ALA A 90 -7.59 25.43 0.38
CA ALA A 90 -6.21 25.14 0.76
C ALA A 90 -5.30 25.16 -0.49
N PHE A 91 -4.08 25.69 -0.32
CA PHE A 91 -3.06 25.87 -1.36
C PHE A 91 -3.43 26.83 -2.49
N LEU A 92 -2.42 27.32 -3.21
CA LEU A 92 -2.62 28.05 -4.47
C LEU A 92 -3.19 27.13 -5.56
N PRO A 93 -3.99 27.65 -6.51
CA PRO A 93 -4.61 26.83 -7.57
C PRO A 93 -3.63 25.95 -8.37
N ALA A 94 -2.39 26.41 -8.55
CA ALA A 94 -1.33 25.67 -9.26
C ALA A 94 -1.03 24.29 -8.64
N PHE A 95 -1.14 24.16 -7.31
CA PHE A 95 -0.75 22.94 -6.59
C PHE A 95 -1.92 21.97 -6.34
N ARG A 96 -3.16 22.46 -6.37
CA ARG A 96 -4.35 21.65 -6.00
C ARG A 96 -4.56 20.45 -6.92
N GLY A 97 -4.21 20.58 -8.20
CA GLY A 97 -4.35 19.52 -9.18
C GLY A 97 -3.47 18.31 -8.87
N ASP A 98 -2.18 18.53 -8.57
CA ASP A 98 -1.25 17.45 -8.24
C ASP A 98 -1.52 16.84 -6.87
N LEU A 99 -1.84 17.66 -5.87
CA LEU A 99 -2.23 17.17 -4.55
C LEU A 99 -3.50 16.30 -4.62
N ALA A 100 -4.51 16.70 -5.41
CA ALA A 100 -5.70 15.89 -5.65
C ALA A 100 -5.37 14.57 -6.37
N ARG A 101 -4.48 14.59 -7.37
CA ARG A 101 -3.98 13.37 -8.03
C ARG A 101 -3.23 12.45 -7.07
N LEU A 102 -2.43 12.99 -6.14
CA LEU A 102 -1.69 12.20 -5.15
C LEU A 102 -2.65 11.49 -4.21
N ALA A 103 -3.67 12.18 -3.70
CA ALA A 103 -4.71 11.56 -2.89
C ALA A 103 -5.52 10.49 -3.64
N ASP A 104 -5.74 10.65 -4.96
CA ASP A 104 -6.40 9.62 -5.79
C ASP A 104 -5.49 8.40 -6.04
N ARG A 105 -4.19 8.60 -6.29
CA ARG A 105 -3.22 7.50 -6.47
C ARG A 105 -3.03 6.69 -5.18
N LEU A 106 -2.91 7.38 -4.04
CA LEU A 106 -2.83 6.75 -2.72
C LEU A 106 -4.06 5.88 -2.41
N ASP A 107 -5.27 6.41 -2.62
CA ASP A 107 -6.54 5.72 -2.38
C ASP A 107 -6.68 4.43 -3.22
N ARG A 108 -6.23 4.44 -4.48
CA ARG A 108 -6.23 3.25 -5.36
C ARG A 108 -5.42 2.08 -4.82
N ILE A 109 -4.44 2.30 -3.95
CA ILE A 109 -3.68 1.23 -3.29
C ILE A 109 -4.61 0.45 -2.36
N ALA A 110 -5.44 1.14 -1.57
CA ALA A 110 -6.42 0.51 -0.69
C ALA A 110 -7.52 -0.23 -1.49
N ASP A 111 -8.09 0.41 -2.51
CA ASP A 111 -9.06 -0.21 -3.43
C ASP A 111 -8.52 -1.52 -4.05
N THR A 112 -7.30 -1.48 -4.57
CA THR A 112 -6.66 -2.62 -5.22
C THR A 112 -6.38 -3.74 -4.23
N THR A 113 -5.94 -3.39 -3.02
CA THR A 113 -5.71 -4.32 -1.91
C THR A 113 -7.02 -5.00 -1.46
N GLU A 114 -8.12 -4.26 -1.40
CA GLU A 114 -9.44 -4.84 -1.12
C GLU A 114 -9.90 -5.78 -2.25
N GLY A 115 -9.62 -5.44 -3.51
CA GLY A 115 -9.80 -6.31 -4.66
C GLY A 115 -9.00 -7.61 -4.56
N ALA A 116 -7.74 -7.55 -4.14
CA ALA A 116 -6.87 -8.70 -3.91
C ALA A 116 -7.40 -9.60 -2.77
N ALA A 117 -7.80 -9.00 -1.65
CA ALA A 117 -8.42 -9.72 -0.53
C ALA A 117 -9.70 -10.45 -0.95
N ARG A 118 -10.56 -9.81 -1.76
CA ARG A 118 -11.76 -10.44 -2.33
C ARG A 118 -11.41 -11.62 -3.24
N ALA A 119 -10.39 -11.53 -4.09
CA ALA A 119 -9.98 -12.63 -4.99
C ALA A 119 -9.55 -13.91 -4.22
N VAL A 120 -8.85 -13.74 -3.09
CA VAL A 120 -8.51 -14.84 -2.17
C VAL A 120 -9.78 -15.48 -1.58
N LEU A 121 -10.71 -14.65 -1.10
CA LEU A 121 -11.91 -15.09 -0.38
C LEU A 121 -13.02 -15.67 -1.28
N GLN A 122 -13.12 -15.25 -2.54
CA GLN A 122 -14.17 -15.65 -3.48
C GLN A 122 -14.38 -17.18 -3.61
N ARG A 123 -13.33 -17.99 -3.42
CA ARG A 123 -13.42 -19.46 -3.57
C ARG A 123 -12.55 -20.20 -2.55
N LYS A 124 -13.17 -20.53 -1.41
CA LYS A 124 -12.68 -21.43 -0.35
C LYS A 124 -12.05 -22.74 -0.85
N LYS A 125 -12.48 -23.26 -2.01
CA LYS A 125 -11.95 -24.51 -2.59
C LYS A 125 -10.46 -24.45 -2.89
N LEU A 126 -9.88 -23.27 -3.15
CA LEU A 126 -8.45 -23.10 -3.44
C LEU A 126 -7.56 -23.59 -2.28
N MET A 127 -7.88 -23.23 -1.04
CA MET A 127 -7.18 -23.70 0.16
C MET A 127 -7.15 -25.24 0.23
N GLY A 128 -8.25 -25.90 -0.13
CA GLY A 128 -8.34 -27.36 -0.22
C GLY A 128 -7.55 -27.96 -1.40
N ALA A 129 -7.45 -27.24 -2.52
CA ALA A 129 -6.64 -27.65 -3.67
C ALA A 129 -5.14 -27.55 -3.37
N LEU A 130 -4.68 -26.42 -2.82
CA LEU A 130 -3.31 -26.20 -2.37
C LEU A 130 -2.87 -27.25 -1.35
N ARG A 131 -3.70 -27.54 -0.34
CA ARG A 131 -3.40 -28.58 0.67
C ARG A 131 -3.27 -29.99 0.07
N LYS A 132 -4.02 -30.30 -1.00
CA LYS A 132 -3.89 -31.56 -1.76
C LYS A 132 -2.63 -31.56 -2.64
N ALA A 133 -2.29 -30.44 -3.25
CA ALA A 133 -1.10 -30.30 -4.08
C ALA A 133 0.19 -30.36 -3.24
N TRP A 134 0.24 -29.76 -2.04
CA TRP A 134 1.37 -29.86 -1.10
C TRP A 134 1.68 -31.32 -0.74
N ARG A 135 0.65 -32.14 -0.48
CA ARG A 135 0.82 -33.58 -0.23
C ARG A 135 1.40 -34.38 -1.42
N LYS A 136 1.39 -33.81 -2.63
CA LYS A 136 1.96 -34.41 -3.85
C LYS A 136 3.33 -33.82 -4.21
N SER A 137 3.60 -32.57 -3.85
CA SER A 137 4.85 -31.87 -4.13
C SER A 137 5.29 -31.03 -2.92
N PRO A 138 6.34 -31.45 -2.19
CA PRO A 138 6.91 -30.67 -1.10
C PRO A 138 7.38 -29.27 -1.52
N LYS A 139 7.80 -29.10 -2.79
CA LYS A 139 8.17 -27.79 -3.37
C LYS A 139 7.06 -26.75 -3.32
N LEU A 140 5.78 -27.14 -3.23
CA LEU A 140 4.69 -26.16 -3.07
C LEU A 140 4.82 -25.33 -1.78
N LYS A 141 5.59 -25.82 -0.80
CA LYS A 141 5.94 -25.05 0.40
C LYS A 141 6.81 -23.83 0.06
N GLU A 142 7.71 -23.94 -0.92
CA GLU A 142 8.58 -22.84 -1.39
C GLU A 142 7.71 -21.77 -2.06
N PHE A 143 6.86 -22.15 -3.03
CA PHE A 143 5.85 -21.27 -3.63
C PHE A 143 4.98 -20.54 -2.59
N ILE A 144 4.50 -21.24 -1.55
CA ILE A 144 3.71 -20.62 -0.48
C ILE A 144 4.53 -19.60 0.33
N PHE A 145 5.82 -19.86 0.59
CA PHE A 145 6.69 -18.87 1.21
C PHE A 145 6.97 -17.68 0.29
N THR A 146 7.15 -17.91 -1.02
CA THR A 146 7.32 -16.83 -2.00
C THR A 146 6.09 -15.92 -2.04
N LEU A 147 4.88 -16.49 -2.02
CA LEU A 147 3.61 -15.74 -1.93
C LEU A 147 3.54 -14.84 -0.68
N VAL A 148 3.95 -15.37 0.47
CA VAL A 148 3.95 -14.60 1.73
C VAL A 148 5.06 -13.54 1.72
N LYS A 149 6.24 -13.84 1.16
CA LYS A 149 7.31 -12.87 0.96
C LYS A 149 6.85 -11.71 0.05
N MET A 150 6.11 -11.99 -1.02
CA MET A 150 5.55 -10.93 -1.87
C MET A 150 4.62 -10.01 -1.07
N ALA A 151 3.74 -10.54 -0.22
CA ALA A 151 2.89 -9.70 0.63
C ALA A 151 3.70 -8.82 1.60
N GLU A 152 4.77 -9.37 2.20
CA GLU A 152 5.69 -8.61 3.05
C GLU A 152 6.42 -7.49 2.26
N LEU A 153 6.84 -7.76 1.03
CA LEU A 153 7.45 -6.76 0.14
C LEU A 153 6.45 -5.68 -0.27
N THR A 154 5.20 -6.05 -0.63
CA THR A 154 4.13 -5.09 -0.93
C THR A 154 3.87 -4.17 0.28
N THR A 155 3.80 -4.73 1.50
CA THR A 155 3.70 -3.93 2.73
C THR A 155 4.89 -2.97 2.90
N LYS A 156 6.13 -3.41 2.68
CA LYS A 156 7.33 -2.55 2.77
C LYS A 156 7.31 -1.43 1.73
N THR A 157 6.88 -1.73 0.51
CA THR A 157 6.77 -0.76 -0.59
C THR A 157 5.81 0.37 -0.23
N VAL A 158 4.64 0.02 0.29
CA VAL A 158 3.63 1.00 0.74
C VAL A 158 4.08 1.76 2.00
N GLN A 159 4.86 1.14 2.90
CA GLN A 159 5.51 1.84 4.01
C GLN A 159 6.55 2.87 3.53
N ALA A 160 7.39 2.53 2.56
CA ALA A 160 8.37 3.46 1.97
C ALA A 160 7.68 4.64 1.27
N LEU A 161 6.56 4.39 0.57
CA LEU A 161 5.72 5.43 0.00
C LEU A 161 5.10 6.33 1.08
N ARG A 162 4.54 5.75 2.14
CA ARG A 162 3.97 6.49 3.28
C ARG A 162 5.02 7.38 3.95
N ASP A 163 6.25 6.90 4.08
CA ASP A 163 7.38 7.70 4.54
C ASP A 163 7.76 8.81 3.53
N SER A 164 7.67 8.55 2.23
CA SER A 164 7.84 9.58 1.19
C SER A 164 6.76 10.68 1.29
N VAL A 165 5.50 10.32 1.55
CA VAL A 165 4.41 11.30 1.79
C VAL A 165 4.65 12.12 3.07
N GLU A 166 5.14 11.50 4.16
CA GLU A 166 5.50 12.25 5.36
C GLU A 166 6.72 13.15 5.14
N MET A 167 7.75 12.67 4.44
CA MET A 167 8.92 13.48 4.12
C MET A 167 8.57 14.60 3.15
N LEU A 168 7.67 14.42 2.18
CA LEU A 168 7.24 15.49 1.27
C LEU A 168 6.81 16.75 2.03
N ILE A 169 6.12 16.58 3.17
CA ILE A 169 5.66 17.65 4.07
C ILE A 169 6.82 18.39 4.76
N ILE A 170 7.89 17.69 5.09
CA ILE A 170 8.94 18.15 6.02
C ILE A 170 10.23 18.51 5.28
N ASP A 171 10.68 17.65 4.37
CA ASP A 171 11.97 17.64 3.69
C ASP A 171 11.81 16.98 2.30
N ILE A 172 11.77 17.81 1.26
CA ILE A 172 11.57 17.38 -0.14
C ILE A 172 12.72 16.50 -0.63
N ASP A 173 13.94 16.73 -0.18
CA ASP A 173 15.10 15.97 -0.63
C ASP A 173 15.04 14.53 -0.08
N ARG A 174 14.65 14.38 1.19
CA ARG A 174 14.38 13.08 1.81
C ARG A 174 13.13 12.38 1.26
N ALA A 175 12.15 13.13 0.76
CA ALA A 175 11.02 12.55 0.03
C ALA A 175 11.48 11.83 -1.26
N LEU A 176 12.37 12.48 -2.02
CA LEU A 176 13.02 11.94 -3.23
C LEU A 176 14.09 10.87 -2.95
N GLU A 177 14.55 10.72 -1.71
CA GLU A 177 15.29 9.53 -1.29
C GLU A 177 14.33 8.35 -1.04
N LYS A 178 13.14 8.63 -0.51
CA LYS A 178 12.12 7.61 -0.23
C LYS A 178 11.41 7.08 -1.47
N THR A 179 11.21 7.87 -2.52
CA THR A 179 10.73 7.36 -3.83
C THR A 179 11.69 6.29 -4.36
N LYS A 180 13.00 6.52 -4.31
CA LYS A 180 14.02 5.52 -4.69
C LYS A 180 14.00 4.25 -3.83
N ASP A 181 13.46 4.29 -2.61
CA ASP A 181 13.26 3.06 -1.83
C ASP A 181 12.01 2.30 -2.30
N VAL A 182 10.96 2.99 -2.76
CA VAL A 182 9.77 2.40 -3.40
C VAL A 182 10.17 1.65 -4.69
N ASN A 183 10.84 2.32 -5.64
CA ASN A 183 11.21 1.72 -6.93
C ASN A 183 12.24 0.57 -6.80
N LYS A 184 13.00 0.46 -5.69
CA LYS A 184 13.83 -0.72 -5.42
C LYS A 184 13.01 -1.92 -4.95
N LEU A 185 11.95 -1.67 -4.18
CA LEU A 185 11.10 -2.71 -3.60
C LEU A 185 10.09 -3.24 -4.63
N GLU A 186 9.56 -2.35 -5.48
CA GLU A 186 8.79 -2.72 -6.68
C GLU A 186 9.63 -3.65 -7.57
N HIS A 187 10.86 -3.27 -7.92
CA HIS A 187 11.75 -4.14 -8.70
C HIS A 187 12.02 -5.52 -8.07
N GLU A 188 12.14 -5.61 -6.74
CA GLU A 188 12.25 -6.91 -6.04
C GLU A 188 10.95 -7.73 -6.12
N ILE A 189 9.78 -7.07 -6.13
CA ILE A 189 8.48 -7.73 -6.32
C ILE A 189 8.39 -8.28 -7.74
N ASP A 190 8.75 -7.49 -8.75
CA ASP A 190 8.80 -7.87 -10.17
C ASP A 190 9.66 -9.12 -10.42
N GLU A 191 10.89 -9.14 -9.90
CA GLU A 191 11.77 -10.32 -9.99
C GLU A 191 11.17 -11.53 -9.28
N THR A 192 10.51 -11.32 -8.13
CA THR A 192 9.87 -12.38 -7.35
C THR A 192 8.62 -12.93 -8.07
N GLU A 193 7.84 -12.07 -8.71
CA GLU A 193 6.59 -12.38 -9.42
C GLU A 193 6.86 -13.22 -10.67
N GLN A 194 7.85 -12.84 -11.49
CA GLN A 194 8.31 -13.67 -12.61
C GLN A 194 8.77 -15.06 -12.15
N GLY A 195 9.37 -15.16 -10.97
CA GLY A 195 9.71 -16.44 -10.34
C GLY A 195 8.47 -17.27 -9.99
N ILE A 196 7.51 -16.64 -9.31
CA ILE A 196 6.34 -17.31 -8.74
C ILE A 196 5.36 -17.80 -9.82
N PHE A 197 5.23 -17.11 -10.96
CA PHE A 197 4.48 -17.59 -12.11
C PHE A 197 5.10 -18.85 -12.73
N ARG A 198 6.44 -18.89 -12.87
CA ARG A 198 7.13 -20.10 -13.37
C ARG A 198 6.87 -21.30 -12.45
N GLU A 199 7.00 -21.09 -11.14
CA GLU A 199 6.66 -22.13 -10.15
C GLU A 199 5.20 -22.59 -10.26
N MET A 200 4.25 -21.65 -10.42
CA MET A 200 2.82 -21.96 -10.56
C MET A 200 2.54 -22.94 -11.70
N TYR A 201 3.14 -22.71 -12.87
CA TYR A 201 2.97 -23.59 -14.02
C TYR A 201 3.66 -24.96 -13.85
N GLU A 202 4.77 -25.07 -13.10
CA GLU A 202 5.39 -26.38 -12.82
C GLU A 202 4.45 -27.33 -12.03
N PHE A 203 3.60 -26.79 -11.15
CA PHE A 203 2.67 -27.59 -10.34
C PHE A 203 1.21 -27.55 -10.79
N GLU A 204 0.88 -26.93 -11.93
CA GLU A 204 -0.49 -26.83 -12.44
C GLU A 204 -1.20 -28.20 -12.52
N ARG A 205 -0.45 -29.25 -12.89
CA ARG A 205 -0.87 -30.67 -12.94
C ARG A 205 -1.36 -31.24 -11.60
N HIS A 206 -1.18 -30.52 -10.49
CA HIS A 206 -1.63 -30.89 -9.16
C HIS A 206 -2.84 -30.09 -8.68
N LEU A 207 -3.26 -29.08 -9.44
CA LEU A 207 -4.41 -28.21 -9.19
C LEU A 207 -5.52 -28.46 -10.22
N ASP A 208 -6.74 -27.98 -9.91
CA ASP A 208 -7.80 -27.88 -10.90
C ASP A 208 -7.70 -26.55 -11.68
N PRO A 209 -8.11 -26.46 -12.96
CA PRO A 209 -7.93 -25.25 -13.76
C PRO A 209 -8.50 -23.98 -13.13
N LEU A 210 -9.61 -24.06 -12.39
CA LEU A 210 -10.16 -22.89 -11.68
C LEU A 210 -9.31 -22.46 -10.49
N SER A 211 -8.55 -23.36 -9.87
CA SER A 211 -7.56 -22.99 -8.85
C SER A 211 -6.32 -22.34 -9.47
N VAL A 212 -5.90 -22.74 -10.69
CA VAL A 212 -4.80 -22.07 -11.41
C VAL A 212 -5.21 -20.66 -11.84
N VAL A 213 -6.41 -20.51 -12.43
CA VAL A 213 -6.96 -19.19 -12.79
C VAL A 213 -7.10 -18.28 -11.56
N GLN A 214 -7.59 -18.80 -10.43
CA GLN A 214 -7.71 -18.01 -9.21
C GLN A 214 -6.34 -17.62 -8.63
N LEU A 215 -5.34 -18.50 -8.65
CA LEU A 215 -3.97 -18.14 -8.23
C LEU A 215 -3.38 -17.06 -9.13
N SER A 216 -3.56 -17.19 -10.45
CA SER A 216 -3.12 -16.18 -11.42
C SER A 216 -3.78 -14.82 -11.18
N ASP A 217 -5.11 -14.76 -10.94
CA ASP A 217 -5.81 -13.51 -10.59
C ASP A 217 -5.34 -12.94 -9.24
N ILE A 218 -5.01 -13.78 -8.25
CA ILE A 218 -4.41 -13.32 -6.99
C ILE A 218 -3.02 -12.74 -7.23
N LEU A 219 -2.18 -13.37 -8.05
CA LEU A 219 -0.79 -12.95 -8.30
C LEU A 219 -0.70 -11.59 -9.00
N HIS A 220 -1.39 -11.39 -10.14
CA HIS A 220 -1.45 -10.08 -10.80
C HIS A 220 -2.02 -8.99 -9.87
N ARG A 221 -2.89 -9.36 -8.92
CA ARG A 221 -3.39 -8.41 -7.92
C ARG A 221 -2.39 -8.02 -6.83
N PHE A 222 -1.28 -8.74 -6.66
CA PHE A 222 -0.17 -8.30 -5.80
C PHE A 222 0.70 -7.28 -6.53
N GLU A 223 1.14 -7.61 -7.77
CA GLU A 223 1.79 -6.72 -8.74
C GLU A 223 1.07 -5.37 -8.77
N ASN A 224 -0.23 -5.37 -9.09
CA ASN A 224 -1.06 -4.17 -9.15
C ASN A 224 -1.12 -3.34 -7.84
N ILE A 225 -0.74 -3.85 -6.67
CA ILE A 225 -0.64 -3.03 -5.44
C ILE A 225 0.71 -2.30 -5.39
N SER A 226 1.81 -2.96 -5.77
CA SER A 226 3.13 -2.33 -5.91
C SER A 226 3.14 -1.27 -7.00
N ASP A 227 2.57 -1.55 -8.18
CA ASP A 227 2.48 -0.58 -9.28
C ASP A 227 1.77 0.70 -8.85
N ARG A 228 0.72 0.57 -8.02
CA ARG A 228 -0.02 1.72 -7.49
C ARG A 228 0.77 2.51 -6.47
N ALA A 229 1.72 1.87 -5.78
CA ALA A 229 2.65 2.55 -4.90
C ALA A 229 3.74 3.27 -5.70
N GLU A 230 4.25 2.66 -6.77
CA GLU A 230 5.20 3.30 -7.71
C GLU A 230 4.56 4.50 -8.43
N ASP A 231 3.36 4.33 -9.00
CA ASP A 231 2.50 5.40 -9.54
C ASP A 231 2.44 6.59 -8.56
N ALA A 232 2.24 6.31 -7.27
CA ALA A 232 2.15 7.35 -6.26
C ALA A 232 3.50 8.01 -5.96
N SER A 233 4.62 7.28 -5.91
CA SER A 233 5.96 7.85 -5.70
C SER A 233 6.43 8.69 -6.89
N ASP A 234 6.18 8.26 -8.13
CA ASP A 234 6.49 9.04 -9.33
C ASP A 234 5.79 10.41 -9.32
N LEU A 235 4.55 10.43 -8.83
CA LEU A 235 3.83 11.70 -8.67
C LEU A 235 4.40 12.56 -7.54
N ILE A 236 4.97 11.97 -6.47
CA ILE A 236 5.72 12.71 -5.46
C ILE A 236 6.95 13.37 -6.09
N GLU A 237 7.65 12.72 -7.03
CA GLU A 237 8.78 13.34 -7.74
C GLU A 237 8.35 14.55 -8.57
N ILE A 238 7.28 14.41 -9.37
CA ILE A 238 6.67 15.52 -10.14
C ILE A 238 6.28 16.69 -9.22
N ILE A 239 5.68 16.38 -8.07
CA ILE A 239 5.28 17.35 -7.07
C ILE A 239 6.52 18.07 -6.46
N ALA A 240 7.58 17.33 -6.16
CA ALA A 240 8.82 17.87 -5.62
C ALA A 240 9.50 18.89 -6.56
N TYR A 241 9.49 18.65 -7.88
CA TYR A 241 9.95 19.64 -8.86
C TYR A 241 9.13 20.93 -8.82
N THR A 242 7.82 20.81 -8.59
CA THR A 242 6.89 21.95 -8.55
C THR A 242 7.04 22.80 -7.28
N PHE A 243 7.54 22.22 -6.18
CA PHE A 243 7.77 22.93 -4.91
C PHE A 243 9.20 23.42 -4.69
N ARG A 244 10.15 23.10 -5.58
CA ARG A 244 11.54 23.59 -5.57
C ARG A 244 11.74 24.96 -6.26
N ALA A 245 10.68 25.73 -6.48
CA ALA A 245 10.65 26.99 -7.23
C ALA A 245 10.65 28.24 -6.34
#